data_AF-A0A9P0P163-F1
#
_entry.id   AF-A0A9P0P163-F1
#
_cell.length_a   1.000
_cell.length_b   1.000
_cell.length_c   1.000
_cell.angle_alpha   90.00
_cell.angle_beta   90.00
_cell.angle_gamma   90.00
#
_symmetry.space_group_name_H-M   'P 1'
#
loop_
_entity.id
_entity.type
_entity.pdbx_description
1 polymer ?
#
loop_
_entity_poly.entity_id
_entity_poly.type
_entity_poly.pdbx_seq_one_letter_code
_entity_poly.pdbx_strand_id
1 'polypeptide(L)'
;MSHLNALTICGVRLFSPEENQKVLFSTPVTLFLGQNGCGKTTIIECIRYALTGEIPAGTNNGQGFLNDPDMTHVSITKGNVKLKYTDNIGNVITVSRFMQVQKKADGKMQFKSLNVNIRKHAPDGETNDISGRCVDADNFCCNSLGVSKSILNNVLFCHQENSYWPLDEPKKLKEKFDEIFEAVKYNKYIDFVRKDIKNRQLNIKVFREKVETRRIIKDEVEKCRAKFEARQIELNEIQNSVQEKSDEIKPLEDRRNEICDLEESIGSLQRNLIQKQTESKGLQGQQGILLKKITLVFEGTDDDLQNRIKSFKQLQQVEEDNIKQLEQKNKEIIAENNTVGVAIQKIQMKIGELKEEQKQHRNKQQEVKVLVEKLRNKLDINRNIDWESTEEIADELESAIQKLDVEYAKLVRDKEEEEKELQNQIDTAREKFVSVRQIIESKKGLVREYGGKARDIRDQLDQLGSSDSQLKIVGDKIEKLQTTLSSLKSSFSERDKNIEIDKLKGAIDAKEQSLEKLEREHRILQQNYHHEQNLEREIAAVAEKEMEINKIKSKHASNFKLLFDDDTPGSNFKRYVQRIQNEEEAK
;
A
#
# COMPACT_ATOMS: atom_id res chain seq x y z
N MET A 1 -37.33 23.80 28.73
CA MET A 1 -36.59 23.31 29.92
C MET A 1 -36.85 21.82 30.07
N SER A 2 -35.80 21.04 30.25
CA SER A 2 -35.91 19.60 30.51
C SER A 2 -36.49 19.36 31.91
N HIS A 3 -37.43 18.43 32.03
CA HIS A 3 -38.09 18.11 33.31
C HIS A 3 -38.64 16.67 33.29
N LEU A 4 -38.71 16.04 34.47
CA LEU A 4 -39.32 14.72 34.61
C LEU A 4 -40.84 14.85 34.62
N ASN A 5 -41.55 13.92 33.96
CA ASN A 5 -43.01 13.92 33.90
C ASN A 5 -43.61 12.80 34.76
N ALA A 6 -43.18 11.56 34.55
CA ALA A 6 -43.71 10.41 35.28
C ALA A 6 -42.70 9.26 35.37
N LEU A 7 -42.75 8.50 36.46
CA LEU A 7 -42.01 7.25 36.64
C LEU A 7 -43.01 6.12 36.86
N THR A 8 -42.75 4.95 36.30
CA THR A 8 -43.51 3.72 36.56
C THR A 8 -42.53 2.63 36.97
N ILE A 9 -42.81 2.01 38.11
CA ILE A 9 -41.95 1.01 38.74
C ILE A 9 -42.75 -0.28 38.91
N CYS A 10 -42.14 -1.41 38.58
CA CYS A 10 -42.71 -2.74 38.77
C CYS A 10 -41.61 -3.74 39.10
N GLY A 11 -41.83 -4.58 40.10
CA GLY A 11 -40.93 -5.67 40.49
C GLY A 11 -39.60 -5.25 41.12
N VAL A 12 -39.44 -3.98 41.51
CA VAL A 12 -38.19 -3.42 42.09
C VAL A 12 -38.32 -3.31 43.60
N ARG A 13 -37.48 -4.00 44.37
CA ARG A 13 -37.58 -4.08 45.85
C ARG A 13 -39.04 -4.25 46.28
N LEU A 14 -39.55 -3.42 47.19
CA LEU A 14 -40.92 -3.50 47.72
C LEU A 14 -42.04 -3.21 46.70
N PHE A 15 -41.72 -2.77 45.48
CA PHE A 15 -42.72 -2.59 44.43
C PHE A 15 -43.10 -3.94 43.83
N SER A 16 -44.39 -4.30 43.94
CA SER A 16 -44.95 -5.57 43.46
C SER A 16 -44.54 -5.88 42.00
N PRO A 17 -44.22 -7.15 41.68
CA PRO A 17 -43.95 -7.57 40.30
C PRO A 17 -45.24 -7.71 39.46
N GLU A 18 -46.42 -7.68 40.08
CA GLU A 18 -47.71 -7.85 39.42
C GLU A 18 -48.39 -6.50 39.10
N GLU A 19 -48.08 -5.46 39.88
CA GLU A 19 -48.69 -4.14 39.75
C GLU A 19 -47.68 -3.07 39.34
N ASN A 20 -48.10 -2.19 38.43
CA ASN A 20 -47.34 -1.02 38.03
C ASN A 20 -47.65 0.15 38.96
N GLN A 21 -46.65 0.59 39.73
CA GLN A 21 -46.78 1.77 40.58
C GLN A 21 -46.29 3.01 39.84
N LYS A 22 -47.15 4.04 39.74
CA LYS A 22 -46.88 5.25 38.95
C LYS A 22 -46.69 6.46 39.86
N VAL A 23 -45.60 7.18 39.65
CA VAL A 23 -45.26 8.44 40.33
C VAL A 23 -45.29 9.57 39.30
N LEU A 24 -45.96 10.67 39.64
CA LEU A 24 -46.00 11.89 38.82
C LEU A 24 -45.09 12.95 39.43
N PHE A 25 -44.29 13.62 38.61
CA PHE A 25 -43.42 14.70 39.07
C PHE A 25 -44.09 16.05 38.81
N SER A 26 -44.10 16.89 39.84
CA SER A 26 -44.60 18.25 39.82
C SER A 26 -43.45 19.25 39.76
N THR A 27 -43.71 20.41 39.13
CA THR A 27 -42.77 21.54 39.07
C THR A 27 -43.33 22.67 39.95
N PRO A 28 -42.51 23.35 40.78
CA PRO A 28 -41.06 23.19 40.93
C PRO A 28 -40.64 22.11 41.93
N VAL A 29 -41.54 21.64 42.80
CA VAL A 29 -41.21 20.72 43.90
C VAL A 29 -42.12 19.50 43.88
N THR A 30 -41.54 18.31 44.07
CA THR A 30 -42.25 17.05 44.32
C THR A 30 -41.87 16.53 45.69
N LEU A 31 -42.84 16.29 46.57
CA LEU A 31 -42.62 15.83 47.94
C LEU A 31 -42.95 14.34 48.08
N PHE A 32 -41.97 13.56 48.55
CA PHE A 32 -42.16 12.13 48.86
C PHE A 32 -42.25 11.90 50.37
N LEU A 33 -43.46 11.66 50.88
CA LEU A 33 -43.71 11.35 52.29
C LEU A 33 -44.01 9.86 52.48
N GLY A 34 -43.59 9.32 53.62
CA GLY A 34 -43.88 7.94 54.01
C GLY A 34 -42.96 7.46 55.11
N GLN A 35 -43.28 6.32 55.72
CA GLN A 35 -42.47 5.73 56.79
C GLN A 35 -41.10 5.24 56.27
N ASN A 36 -40.15 5.01 57.17
CA ASN A 36 -38.88 4.40 56.79
C ASN A 36 -39.12 3.01 56.19
N GLY A 37 -38.39 2.69 55.13
CA GLY A 37 -38.58 1.44 54.40
C GLY A 37 -39.73 1.45 53.38
N CYS A 38 -40.55 2.51 53.24
CA CYS A 38 -41.66 2.50 52.27
C CYS A 38 -41.24 2.69 50.79
N GLY A 39 -39.95 2.62 50.46
CA GLY A 39 -39.44 2.72 49.08
C GLY A 39 -39.11 4.12 48.56
N LYS A 40 -39.05 5.16 49.41
CA LYS A 40 -38.68 6.53 49.00
C LYS A 40 -37.33 6.59 48.27
N THR A 41 -36.29 5.99 48.86
CA THR A 41 -34.94 5.92 48.27
C THR A 41 -34.95 5.12 46.97
N THR A 42 -35.75 4.05 46.90
CA THR A 42 -35.92 3.22 45.70
C THR A 42 -36.48 4.02 44.51
N ILE A 43 -37.35 5.02 44.74
CA ILE A 43 -37.85 5.89 43.66
C ILE A 43 -36.69 6.64 43.00
N ILE A 44 -35.78 7.22 43.78
CA ILE A 44 -34.62 7.97 43.27
C ILE A 44 -33.64 7.02 42.55
N GLU A 45 -33.40 5.85 43.11
CA GLU A 45 -32.61 4.81 42.47
C GLU A 45 -33.19 4.35 41.13
N CYS A 46 -34.52 4.23 41.01
CA CYS A 46 -35.19 3.91 39.76
C CYS A 46 -35.00 5.02 38.71
N ILE A 47 -35.09 6.29 39.09
CA ILE A 47 -34.81 7.41 38.16
C ILE A 47 -33.37 7.32 37.66
N ARG A 48 -32.42 7.14 38.58
CA ARG A 48 -31.00 6.98 38.24
C ARG A 48 -30.77 5.81 37.31
N TYR A 49 -31.30 4.64 37.64
CA TYR A 49 -31.19 3.44 36.81
C TYR A 49 -31.81 3.63 35.42
N ALA A 50 -32.97 4.28 35.32
CA ALA A 50 -33.63 4.56 34.05
C ALA A 50 -32.76 5.45 33.14
N LEU A 51 -32.07 6.44 33.69
CA LEU A 51 -31.27 7.39 32.92
C LEU A 51 -29.85 6.88 32.61
N THR A 52 -29.17 6.25 33.56
CA THR A 52 -27.73 5.96 33.45
C THR A 52 -27.38 4.47 33.45
N GLY A 53 -28.38 3.59 33.62
CA GLY A 53 -28.19 2.14 33.70
C GLY A 53 -27.47 1.67 34.97
N GLU A 54 -27.08 2.59 35.87
CA GLU A 54 -26.32 2.26 37.07
C GLU A 54 -27.18 1.63 38.15
N ILE A 55 -26.81 0.41 38.51
CA ILE A 55 -27.43 -0.36 39.58
C ILE A 55 -27.13 0.32 40.94
N PRO A 56 -28.06 0.34 41.90
CA PRO A 56 -27.80 0.85 43.25
C PRO A 56 -26.66 0.10 43.96
N ALA A 57 -25.89 0.83 44.76
CA ALA A 57 -24.85 0.25 45.60
C ALA A 57 -25.47 -0.70 46.64
N GLY A 58 -24.69 -1.67 47.14
CA GLY A 58 -25.18 -2.62 48.15
C GLY A 58 -26.19 -3.66 47.67
N THR A 59 -26.41 -3.80 46.36
CA THR A 59 -27.40 -4.75 45.79
C THR A 59 -26.83 -6.10 45.35
N ASN A 60 -25.59 -6.45 45.73
CA ASN A 60 -24.91 -7.69 45.31
C ASN A 60 -25.00 -7.93 43.79
N ASN A 61 -24.43 -7.00 43.00
CA ASN A 61 -24.48 -7.01 41.53
C ASN A 61 -25.92 -6.97 40.96
N GLY A 62 -26.84 -6.24 41.61
CA GLY A 62 -28.21 -6.02 41.15
C GLY A 62 -29.24 -7.04 41.61
N GLN A 63 -28.83 -8.09 42.32
CA GLN A 63 -29.74 -9.11 42.86
C GLN A 63 -30.76 -8.50 43.83
N GLY A 64 -30.29 -7.69 44.78
CA GLY A 64 -31.14 -7.01 45.76
C GLY A 64 -31.88 -5.77 45.22
N PHE A 65 -31.82 -5.52 43.91
CA PHE A 65 -32.58 -4.43 43.30
C PHE A 65 -33.99 -4.89 42.89
N LEU A 66 -34.16 -6.14 42.49
CA LEU A 66 -35.48 -6.71 42.22
C LEU A 66 -36.07 -7.39 43.45
N ASN A 67 -37.38 -7.62 43.39
CA ASN A 67 -38.07 -8.45 44.38
C ASN A 67 -37.43 -9.84 44.45
N ASP A 68 -37.18 -10.31 45.67
CA ASP A 68 -36.55 -11.60 45.88
C ASP A 68 -37.48 -12.73 45.38
N PRO A 69 -37.04 -13.58 44.41
CA PRO A 69 -37.84 -14.71 43.95
C PRO A 69 -38.25 -15.66 45.07
N ASP A 70 -37.45 -15.79 46.14
CA ASP A 70 -37.76 -16.67 47.27
C ASP A 70 -38.92 -16.14 48.13
N MET A 71 -39.12 -14.82 48.18
CA MET A 71 -40.26 -14.18 48.87
C MET A 71 -41.59 -14.36 48.11
N THR A 72 -41.53 -14.66 46.82
CA THR A 72 -42.69 -14.80 45.92
C THR A 72 -42.89 -16.23 45.42
N HIS A 73 -42.06 -17.18 45.88
CA HIS A 73 -42.07 -18.60 45.50
C HIS A 73 -41.99 -18.86 43.98
N VAL A 74 -41.36 -17.96 43.23
CA VAL A 74 -41.11 -18.10 41.79
C VAL A 74 -39.63 -18.30 41.50
N SER A 75 -39.30 -18.94 40.38
CA SER A 75 -37.90 -19.13 39.97
C SER A 75 -37.28 -17.89 39.31
N ILE A 76 -38.11 -16.96 38.83
CA ILE A 76 -37.71 -15.74 38.12
C ILE A 76 -38.61 -14.59 38.52
N THR A 77 -38.03 -13.51 39.02
CA THR A 77 -38.69 -12.22 39.17
C THR A 77 -38.27 -11.30 38.02
N LYS A 78 -39.25 -10.67 37.35
CA LYS A 78 -39.00 -9.64 36.34
C LYS A 78 -39.33 -8.27 36.94
N GLY A 79 -38.56 -7.27 36.55
CA GLY A 79 -38.81 -5.88 36.90
C GLY A 79 -38.70 -4.95 35.71
N ASN A 80 -39.38 -3.82 35.81
CA ASN A 80 -39.39 -2.78 34.80
C ASN A 80 -39.37 -1.41 35.46
N VAL A 81 -38.53 -0.53 34.94
CA VAL A 81 -38.53 0.88 35.28
C VAL A 81 -38.76 1.68 34.00
N LYS A 82 -39.86 2.44 33.98
CA LYS A 82 -40.23 3.31 32.87
C LYS A 82 -40.23 4.77 33.32
N LEU A 83 -39.35 5.59 32.76
CA LEU A 83 -39.26 7.01 33.03
C LEU A 83 -39.69 7.82 31.81
N LYS A 84 -40.64 8.73 32.01
CA LYS A 84 -41.09 9.72 31.03
C LYS A 84 -40.57 11.09 31.44
N TYR A 85 -39.86 11.76 30.55
CA TYR A 85 -39.35 13.12 30.73
C TYR A 85 -39.45 13.91 29.44
N THR A 86 -39.35 15.23 29.54
CA THR A 86 -39.28 16.14 28.40
C THR A 86 -37.85 16.63 28.26
N ASP A 87 -37.31 16.61 27.04
CA ASP A 87 -35.95 17.06 26.75
C ASP A 87 -35.83 18.59 26.63
N ASN A 88 -34.63 19.06 26.31
CA ASN A 88 -34.35 20.49 26.14
C ASN A 88 -35.05 21.14 24.94
N ILE A 89 -35.42 20.36 23.91
CA ILE A 89 -36.06 20.79 22.67
C ILE A 89 -37.60 20.73 22.80
N GLY A 90 -38.13 20.01 23.78
CA GLY A 90 -39.56 19.81 24.01
C GLY A 90 -40.11 18.45 23.57
N ASN A 91 -39.23 17.52 23.16
CA ASN A 91 -39.64 16.15 22.86
C ASN A 91 -39.95 15.40 24.16
N VAL A 92 -41.01 14.61 24.12
CA VAL A 92 -41.40 13.74 25.24
C VAL A 92 -40.77 12.38 25.04
N ILE A 93 -39.82 12.04 25.90
CA ILE A 93 -39.04 10.81 25.84
C ILE A 93 -39.53 9.84 26.91
N THR A 94 -39.76 8.58 26.53
CA THR A 94 -40.08 7.48 27.44
C THR A 94 -39.00 6.41 27.35
N VAL A 95 -38.28 6.21 28.45
CA VAL A 95 -37.22 5.19 28.57
C VAL A 95 -37.75 4.06 29.42
N SER A 96 -37.74 2.83 28.91
CA SER A 96 -38.15 1.62 29.63
C SER A 96 -36.98 0.65 29.73
N ARG A 97 -36.60 0.27 30.95
CA ARG A 97 -35.55 -0.70 31.22
C ARG A 97 -36.13 -1.93 31.88
N PHE A 98 -35.90 -3.08 31.25
CA PHE A 98 -36.34 -4.37 31.74
C PHE A 98 -35.17 -5.11 32.38
N MET A 99 -35.42 -5.81 33.47
CA MET A 99 -34.42 -6.62 34.16
C MET A 99 -35.08 -7.84 34.80
N GLN A 100 -34.27 -8.84 35.13
CA GLN A 100 -34.75 -10.04 35.81
C GLN A 100 -33.71 -10.55 36.82
N VAL A 101 -34.20 -11.15 37.90
CA VAL A 101 -33.40 -11.96 38.82
C VAL A 101 -33.93 -13.38 38.76
N GLN A 102 -33.04 -14.33 38.53
CA GLN A 102 -33.37 -15.75 38.44
C GLN A 102 -32.59 -16.55 39.47
N LYS A 103 -33.27 -17.47 40.16
CA LYS A 103 -32.63 -18.49 40.99
C LYS A 103 -32.11 -19.61 40.09
N LYS A 104 -30.80 -19.84 40.10
CA LYS A 104 -30.17 -20.93 39.37
C LYS A 104 -30.34 -22.26 40.11
N ALA A 105 -30.08 -23.35 39.39
CA ALA A 105 -30.13 -24.71 39.94
C ALA A 105 -29.15 -24.94 41.10
N ASP A 106 -28.06 -24.16 41.19
CA ASP A 106 -27.09 -24.17 42.29
C ASP A 106 -27.52 -23.32 43.50
N GLY A 107 -28.74 -22.78 43.49
CA GLY A 107 -29.30 -21.92 44.53
C GLY A 107 -28.84 -20.46 44.48
N LYS A 108 -27.92 -20.09 43.59
CA LYS A 108 -27.44 -18.70 43.47
C LYS A 108 -28.41 -17.83 42.67
N MET A 109 -28.62 -16.60 43.12
CA MET A 109 -29.37 -15.60 42.37
C MET A 109 -28.51 -14.99 41.27
N GLN A 110 -29.08 -14.81 40.08
CA GLN A 110 -28.43 -14.14 38.96
C GLN A 110 -29.29 -12.97 38.47
N PHE A 111 -28.74 -11.75 38.57
CA PHE A 111 -29.31 -10.57 37.94
C PHE A 111 -28.93 -10.52 36.46
N LYS A 112 -29.89 -10.12 35.62
CA LYS A 112 -29.69 -9.87 34.19
C LYS A 112 -30.46 -8.62 33.78
N SER A 113 -29.75 -7.63 33.25
CA SER A 113 -30.38 -6.52 32.52
C SER A 113 -30.80 -7.05 31.14
N LEU A 114 -32.04 -6.77 30.75
CA LEU A 114 -32.62 -7.20 29.48
C LEU A 114 -32.56 -6.03 28.47
N ASN A 115 -33.61 -5.84 27.68
CA ASN A 115 -33.65 -4.81 26.66
C ASN A 115 -33.97 -3.43 27.26
N VAL A 116 -33.47 -2.40 26.59
CA VAL A 116 -33.86 -1.00 26.83
C VAL A 116 -34.67 -0.53 25.62
N ASN A 117 -35.82 0.08 25.87
CA ASN A 117 -36.66 0.68 24.85
C ASN A 117 -36.77 2.18 25.10
N ILE A 118 -36.43 2.99 24.10
CA ILE A 118 -36.59 4.44 24.15
C ILE A 118 -37.59 4.84 23.08
N ARG A 119 -38.66 5.51 23.49
CA ARG A 119 -39.65 6.11 22.60
C ARG A 119 -39.57 7.62 22.68
N LYS A 120 -39.38 8.28 21.55
CA LYS A 120 -39.35 9.73 21.42
C LYS A 120 -40.63 10.20 20.72
N HIS A 121 -41.39 11.08 21.36
CA HIS A 121 -42.52 11.79 20.75
C HIS A 121 -42.11 13.24 20.53
N ALA A 122 -42.06 13.64 19.27
CA ALA A 122 -41.77 15.02 18.89
C ALA A 122 -43.04 15.89 18.96
N PRO A 123 -42.90 17.22 19.12
CA PRO A 123 -44.04 18.15 19.20
C PRO A 123 -44.92 18.18 17.94
N ASP A 124 -44.37 17.80 16.79
CA ASP A 124 -45.05 17.67 15.49
C ASP A 124 -45.95 16.42 15.38
N GLY A 125 -45.95 15.57 16.41
CA GLY A 125 -46.71 14.31 16.45
C GLY A 125 -45.93 13.10 15.95
N GLU A 126 -44.70 13.26 15.44
CA GLU A 126 -43.88 12.13 15.03
C GLU A 126 -43.43 11.30 16.24
N THR A 127 -43.54 9.97 16.11
CA THR A 127 -43.12 9.03 17.15
C THR A 127 -42.02 8.12 16.59
N ASN A 128 -40.85 8.17 17.23
CA ASN A 128 -39.70 7.37 16.86
C ASN A 128 -39.33 6.41 18.00
N ASP A 129 -39.32 5.12 17.69
CA ASP A 129 -38.83 4.08 18.60
C ASP A 129 -37.35 3.82 18.34
N ILE A 130 -36.52 4.12 19.34
CA ILE A 130 -35.07 3.93 19.33
C ILE A 130 -34.79 2.69 20.17
N SER A 131 -34.63 1.53 19.51
CA SER A 131 -34.10 0.33 20.13
C SER A 131 -32.57 0.31 20.00
N GLY A 132 -31.84 0.41 21.09
CA GLY A 132 -30.37 0.44 21.11
C GLY A 132 -29.75 -0.53 22.12
N ARG A 133 -28.45 -0.78 21.99
CA ARG A 133 -27.66 -1.46 23.05
C ARG A 133 -27.60 -0.55 24.28
N CYS A 134 -27.46 -1.10 25.48
CA CYS A 134 -27.56 -0.34 26.74
C CYS A 134 -26.62 0.88 26.83
N VAL A 135 -25.40 0.80 26.27
CA VAL A 135 -24.43 1.92 26.27
C VAL A 135 -24.90 3.09 25.38
N ASP A 136 -25.54 2.79 24.25
CA ASP A 136 -26.09 3.81 23.35
C ASP A 136 -27.32 4.49 23.98
N ALA A 137 -28.11 3.72 24.74
CA ALA A 137 -29.27 4.23 25.48
C ALA A 137 -28.89 5.19 26.61
N ASP A 138 -27.85 4.87 27.39
CA ASP A 138 -27.35 5.74 28.47
C ASP A 138 -26.86 7.09 27.91
N ASN A 139 -26.06 7.05 26.84
CA ASN A 139 -25.56 8.24 26.17
C ASN A 139 -26.69 9.09 25.58
N PHE A 140 -27.70 8.45 24.98
CA PHE A 140 -28.88 9.13 24.47
C PHE A 140 -29.64 9.89 25.58
N CYS A 141 -29.85 9.25 26.74
CA CYS A 141 -30.53 9.88 27.86
C CYS A 141 -29.74 11.07 28.43
N CYS A 142 -28.41 10.93 28.56
CA CYS A 142 -27.54 12.02 29.01
C CYS A 142 -27.57 13.21 28.03
N ASN A 143 -27.46 12.93 26.73
CA ASN A 143 -27.44 13.95 25.68
C ASN A 143 -28.78 14.68 25.55
N SER A 144 -29.90 13.97 25.63
CA SER A 144 -31.24 14.58 25.56
C SER A 144 -31.56 15.44 26.77
N LEU A 145 -31.14 15.04 27.97
CA LEU A 145 -31.26 15.89 29.16
C LEU A 145 -30.26 17.06 29.17
N GLY A 146 -29.18 16.97 28.39
CA GLY A 146 -28.10 17.96 28.35
C GLY A 146 -27.18 17.90 29.57
N VAL A 147 -27.10 16.75 30.24
CA VAL A 147 -26.36 16.56 31.49
C VAL A 147 -25.50 15.31 31.40
N SER A 148 -24.24 15.37 31.82
CA SER A 148 -23.34 14.22 31.79
C SER A 148 -23.76 13.13 32.76
N LYS A 149 -23.38 11.88 32.47
CA LYS A 149 -23.63 10.72 33.34
C LYS A 149 -23.11 10.95 34.76
N SER A 150 -21.92 11.53 34.88
CA SER A 150 -21.30 11.85 36.18
C SER A 150 -22.13 12.83 37.01
N ILE A 151 -22.72 13.86 36.38
CA ILE A 151 -23.58 14.82 37.08
C ILE A 151 -24.90 14.17 37.50
N LEU A 152 -25.50 13.35 36.63
CA LEU A 152 -26.72 12.59 36.96
C LEU A 152 -26.51 11.69 38.18
N ASN A 153 -25.37 10.99 38.27
CA ASN A 153 -25.12 10.02 39.34
C ASN A 153 -24.53 10.62 40.63
N ASN A 154 -23.67 11.64 40.52
CA ASN A 154 -22.95 12.19 41.68
C ASN A 154 -23.60 13.47 42.25
N VAL A 155 -24.41 14.19 41.46
CA VAL A 155 -24.99 15.49 41.86
C VAL A 155 -26.53 15.44 41.92
N LEU A 156 -27.20 15.09 40.82
CA LEU A 156 -28.68 15.18 40.74
C LEU A 156 -29.39 14.02 41.43
N PHE A 157 -28.98 12.78 41.15
CA PHE A 157 -29.55 11.56 41.74
C PHE A 157 -28.49 10.82 42.56
N CYS A 158 -27.78 11.58 43.40
CA CYS A 158 -26.79 11.03 44.30
C CYS A 158 -27.44 10.04 45.29
N HIS A 159 -26.78 8.90 45.51
CA HIS A 159 -27.27 7.92 46.46
C HIS A 159 -27.20 8.49 47.89
N GLN A 160 -28.20 8.17 48.71
CA GLN A 160 -28.27 8.69 50.09
C GLN A 160 -26.98 8.39 50.88
N GLU A 161 -26.45 7.17 50.77
CA GLU A 161 -25.20 6.74 51.42
C GLU A 161 -23.94 7.41 50.85
N ASN A 162 -24.01 8.03 49.67
CA ASN A 162 -22.89 8.70 49.03
C ASN A 162 -23.04 10.23 49.05
N SER A 163 -24.09 10.77 49.68
CA SER A 163 -24.40 12.20 49.65
C SER A 163 -23.33 13.10 50.28
N TYR A 164 -22.51 12.56 51.18
CA TYR A 164 -21.40 13.25 51.82
C TYR A 164 -20.07 13.13 51.06
N TRP A 165 -20.07 12.64 49.81
CA TRP A 165 -18.85 12.55 48.99
C TRP A 165 -18.04 13.86 48.89
N PRO A 166 -18.62 15.08 48.96
CA PRO A 166 -17.83 16.31 48.97
C PRO A 166 -16.94 16.48 50.22
N LEU A 167 -17.24 15.74 51.30
CA LEU A 167 -16.50 15.72 52.56
C LEU A 167 -15.61 14.47 52.70
N ASP A 168 -15.58 13.62 51.68
CA ASP A 168 -14.75 12.41 51.67
C ASP A 168 -13.26 12.78 51.50
N GLU A 169 -12.39 11.77 51.64
CA GLU A 169 -10.95 11.96 51.55
C GLU A 169 -10.50 12.60 50.21
N PRO A 170 -9.41 13.39 50.20
CA PRO A 170 -9.00 14.18 49.04
C PRO A 170 -8.87 13.39 47.73
N LYS A 171 -8.49 12.11 47.82
CA LYS A 171 -8.35 11.22 46.66
C LYS A 171 -9.71 10.93 46.02
N LYS A 172 -10.71 10.47 46.78
CA LYS A 172 -12.05 10.15 46.28
C LYS A 172 -12.78 11.41 45.81
N LEU A 173 -12.59 12.52 46.53
CA LEU A 173 -13.09 13.83 46.12
C LEU A 173 -12.57 14.22 44.75
N LYS A 174 -11.25 14.08 44.53
CA LYS A 174 -10.61 14.37 43.25
C LYS A 174 -11.12 13.44 42.13
N GLU A 175 -11.27 12.15 42.40
CA GLU A 175 -11.83 11.19 41.43
C GLU A 175 -13.24 11.62 40.99
N LYS A 176 -14.10 12.04 41.92
CA LYS A 176 -15.45 12.55 41.60
C LYS A 176 -15.43 13.87 40.83
N PHE A 177 -14.52 14.79 41.15
CA PHE A 177 -14.34 16.02 40.37
C PHE A 177 -13.83 15.74 38.95
N ASP A 178 -12.84 14.85 38.82
CA ASP A 178 -12.29 14.44 37.53
C ASP A 178 -13.36 13.73 36.66
N GLU A 179 -14.26 12.96 37.28
CA GLU A 179 -15.45 12.38 36.63
C GLU A 179 -16.47 13.44 36.19
N ILE A 180 -16.76 14.44 37.04
CA ILE A 180 -17.74 15.50 36.78
C ILE A 180 -17.27 16.44 35.66
N PHE A 181 -15.99 16.84 35.70
CA PHE A 181 -15.40 17.76 34.72
C PHE A 181 -14.81 17.05 33.49
N GLU A 182 -14.89 15.72 33.43
CA GLU A 182 -14.32 14.89 32.37
C GLU A 182 -12.83 15.18 32.06
N ALA A 183 -12.08 15.69 33.06
CA ALA A 183 -10.70 16.14 32.90
C ALA A 183 -9.74 15.00 32.50
N VAL A 184 -10.10 13.76 32.85
CA VAL A 184 -9.34 12.54 32.50
C VAL A 184 -9.18 12.37 30.98
N LYS A 185 -10.22 12.72 30.20
CA LYS A 185 -10.16 12.60 28.72
C LYS A 185 -9.12 13.55 28.15
N TYR A 186 -9.10 14.79 28.62
CA TYR A 186 -8.12 15.79 28.21
C TYR A 186 -6.71 15.41 28.63
N ASN A 187 -6.51 14.94 29.86
CA ASN A 187 -5.20 14.50 30.34
C ASN A 187 -4.64 13.33 29.49
N LYS A 188 -5.47 12.33 29.16
CA LYS A 188 -5.08 11.22 28.28
C LYS A 188 -4.69 11.71 26.88
N TYR A 189 -5.44 12.66 26.33
CA TYR A 189 -5.14 13.23 25.02
C TYR A 189 -3.81 14.02 25.03
N ILE A 190 -3.56 14.80 26.08
CA ILE A 190 -2.28 15.52 26.28
C ILE A 190 -1.10 14.54 26.33
N ASP A 191 -1.24 13.43 27.06
CA ASP A 191 -0.17 12.43 27.15
C ASP A 191 0.07 11.71 25.82
N PHE A 192 -0.98 11.47 25.04
CA PHE A 192 -0.85 10.97 23.67
C PHE A 192 -0.06 11.95 22.78
N VAL A 193 -0.42 13.23 22.81
CA VAL A 193 0.27 14.29 22.03
C VAL A 193 1.75 14.40 22.46
N ARG A 194 2.04 14.38 23.77
CA ARG A 194 3.42 14.39 24.28
C ARG A 194 4.23 13.21 23.77
N LYS A 195 3.63 12.02 23.72
CA LYS A 195 4.28 10.81 23.21
C LYS A 195 4.56 10.92 21.70
N ASP A 196 3.62 11.45 20.92
CA ASP A 196 3.79 11.66 19.48
C ASP A 196 4.92 12.66 19.19
N ILE A 197 4.99 13.77 19.94
CA ILE A 197 6.07 14.76 19.82
C ILE A 197 7.43 14.11 20.06
N LYS A 198 7.58 13.31 21.14
CA LYS A 198 8.83 12.61 21.46
C LYS A 198 9.25 11.64 20.34
N ASN A 199 8.29 10.88 19.79
CA ASN A 199 8.57 9.95 18.69
C ASN A 199 9.03 10.69 17.42
N ARG A 200 8.38 11.81 17.07
CA ARG A 200 8.79 12.63 15.92
C ARG A 200 10.19 13.22 16.11
N GLN A 201 10.53 13.67 17.32
CA GLN A 201 11.87 14.17 17.63
C GLN A 201 12.96 13.10 17.45
N LEU A 202 12.69 11.86 17.85
CA LEU A 202 13.59 10.73 17.61
C LEU A 202 13.77 10.45 16.12
N ASN A 203 12.67 10.43 15.35
CA ASN A 203 12.73 10.24 13.91
C ASN A 203 13.54 11.34 13.21
N ILE A 204 13.37 12.60 13.62
CA ILE A 204 14.15 13.72 13.07
C ILE A 204 15.65 13.51 13.31
N LYS A 205 16.07 13.05 14.49
CA LYS A 205 17.48 12.75 14.78
C LYS A 205 18.03 11.66 13.85
N VAL A 206 17.29 10.56 13.71
CA VAL A 206 17.66 9.44 12.83
C VAL A 206 17.76 9.90 11.37
N PHE A 207 16.82 10.73 10.91
CA PHE A 207 16.87 11.25 9.54
C PHE A 207 18.04 12.20 9.31
N ARG A 208 18.39 13.07 10.28
CA ARG A 208 19.60 13.91 10.16
C ARG A 208 20.85 13.06 10.03
N GLU A 209 21.00 12.04 10.85
CA GLU A 209 22.16 11.14 10.80
C GLU A 209 22.23 10.43 9.44
N LYS A 210 21.11 9.88 8.95
CA LYS A 210 21.03 9.27 7.62
C LYS A 210 21.37 10.24 6.48
N VAL A 211 20.95 11.50 6.58
CA VAL A 211 21.29 12.53 5.58
C VAL A 211 22.78 12.79 5.58
N GLU A 212 23.40 12.93 6.76
CA GLU A 212 24.83 13.15 6.88
C GLU A 212 25.63 11.98 6.32
N THR A 213 25.28 10.74 6.67
CA THR A 213 25.92 9.55 6.10
C THR A 213 25.79 9.49 4.57
N ARG A 214 24.61 9.80 4.03
CA ARG A 214 24.39 9.82 2.58
C ARG A 214 25.18 10.93 1.89
N ARG A 215 25.38 12.07 2.56
CA ARG A 215 26.21 13.17 2.05
C ARG A 215 27.67 12.74 1.94
N ILE A 216 28.21 12.10 2.97
CA ILE A 216 29.58 11.56 2.94
C ILE A 216 29.76 10.57 1.80
N ILE A 217 28.83 9.61 1.63
CA ILE A 217 28.87 8.63 0.54
C ILE A 217 28.80 9.33 -0.82
N LYS A 218 27.95 10.35 -0.97
CA LYS A 218 27.84 11.12 -2.22
C LYS A 218 29.17 11.77 -2.57
N ASP A 219 29.82 12.44 -1.61
CA ASP A 219 31.10 13.11 -1.83
C ASP A 219 32.21 12.11 -2.19
N GLU A 220 32.21 10.91 -1.61
CA GLU A 220 33.13 9.82 -1.98
C GLU A 220 32.89 9.31 -3.40
N VAL A 221 31.62 9.10 -3.78
CA VAL A 221 31.24 8.68 -5.14
C VAL A 221 31.65 9.72 -6.18
N GLU A 222 31.45 11.02 -5.91
CA GLU A 222 31.87 12.11 -6.79
C GLU A 222 33.40 12.12 -6.97
N LYS A 223 34.18 11.93 -5.89
CA LYS A 223 35.64 11.80 -5.97
C LYS A 223 36.08 10.59 -6.79
N CYS A 224 35.45 9.44 -6.60
CA CYS A 224 35.75 8.23 -7.38
C CYS A 224 35.38 8.40 -8.86
N ARG A 225 34.25 9.03 -9.16
CA ARG A 225 33.83 9.32 -10.54
C ARG A 225 34.84 10.24 -11.24
N ALA A 226 35.28 11.31 -10.59
CA ALA A 226 36.29 12.21 -11.15
C ALA A 226 37.61 11.47 -11.46
N LYS A 227 38.06 10.57 -10.57
CA LYS A 227 39.24 9.72 -10.82
C LYS A 227 39.04 8.75 -11.98
N PHE A 228 37.84 8.18 -12.11
CA PHE A 228 37.51 7.27 -13.20
C PHE A 228 37.52 8.01 -14.55
N GLU A 229 36.90 9.18 -14.63
CA GLU A 229 36.89 10.01 -15.83
C GLU A 229 38.31 10.42 -16.24
N ALA A 230 39.17 10.82 -15.29
CA ALA A 230 40.57 11.12 -15.57
C ALA A 230 41.33 9.91 -16.15
N ARG A 231 41.19 8.73 -15.54
CA ARG A 231 41.81 7.49 -16.07
C ARG A 231 41.26 7.06 -17.42
N GLN A 232 39.99 7.32 -17.70
CA GLN A 232 39.38 7.01 -18.99
C GLN A 232 39.99 7.87 -20.10
N ILE A 233 40.27 9.14 -19.82
CA ILE A 233 40.98 10.04 -20.73
C ILE A 233 42.40 9.51 -21.00
N GLU A 234 43.16 9.20 -19.94
CA GLU A 234 44.52 8.63 -20.07
C GLU A 234 44.52 7.33 -20.89
N LEU A 235 43.54 6.45 -20.68
CA LEU A 235 43.43 5.19 -21.43
C LEU A 235 43.17 5.42 -22.92
N ASN A 236 42.30 6.38 -23.24
CA ASN A 236 42.01 6.74 -24.64
C ASN A 236 43.25 7.34 -25.31
N GLU A 237 44.02 8.18 -24.61
CA GLU A 237 45.28 8.74 -25.11
C GLU A 237 46.30 7.64 -25.40
N ILE A 238 46.46 6.66 -24.50
CA ILE A 238 47.34 5.51 -24.70
C ILE A 238 46.86 4.66 -25.87
N GLN A 239 45.55 4.38 -25.99
CA GLN A 239 45.01 3.63 -27.12
C GLN A 239 45.27 4.31 -28.46
N ASN A 240 45.09 5.63 -28.53
CA ASN A 240 45.40 6.40 -29.73
C ASN A 240 46.89 6.31 -30.07
N SER A 241 47.78 6.45 -29.08
CA SER A 241 49.22 6.33 -29.30
C SER A 241 49.64 4.92 -29.77
N VAL A 242 49.03 3.87 -29.21
CA VAL A 242 49.25 2.48 -29.66
C VAL A 242 48.78 2.31 -31.11
N GLN A 243 47.62 2.88 -31.47
CA GLN A 243 47.09 2.82 -32.83
C GLN A 243 48.01 3.54 -33.82
N GLU A 244 48.46 4.76 -33.50
CA GLU A 244 49.43 5.51 -34.30
C GLU A 244 50.72 4.70 -34.52
N LYS A 245 51.27 4.10 -33.46
CA LYS A 245 52.48 3.26 -33.57
C LYS A 245 52.24 1.99 -34.38
N SER A 246 51.07 1.36 -34.24
CA SER A 246 50.71 0.21 -35.07
C SER A 246 50.60 0.59 -36.55
N ASP A 247 50.06 1.75 -36.86
CA ASP A 247 49.94 2.25 -38.24
C ASP A 247 51.30 2.68 -38.82
N GLU A 248 52.25 3.14 -37.99
CA GLU A 248 53.66 3.36 -38.38
C GLU A 248 54.41 2.04 -38.67
N ILE A 249 54.08 0.94 -37.95
CA ILE A 249 54.75 -0.36 -38.09
C ILE A 249 54.35 -1.09 -39.38
N LYS A 250 53.08 -1.01 -39.79
CA LYS A 250 52.57 -1.68 -41.01
C LYS A 250 53.42 -1.44 -42.26
N PRO A 251 53.73 -0.20 -42.68
CA PRO A 251 54.55 0.03 -43.87
C PRO A 251 55.99 -0.48 -43.71
N LEU A 252 56.52 -0.54 -42.49
CA LEU A 252 57.84 -1.13 -42.23
C LEU A 252 57.81 -2.64 -42.38
N GLU A 253 56.75 -3.31 -41.93
CA GLU A 253 56.54 -4.75 -42.12
C GLU A 253 56.33 -5.09 -43.60
N ASP A 254 55.51 -4.33 -44.32
CA ASP A 254 55.31 -4.46 -45.76
C ASP A 254 56.64 -4.31 -46.49
N ARG A 255 57.41 -3.27 -46.16
CA ARG A 255 58.74 -3.04 -46.75
C ARG A 255 59.73 -4.16 -46.42
N ARG A 256 59.68 -4.70 -45.21
CA ARG A 256 60.52 -5.84 -44.82
C ARG A 256 60.19 -7.07 -45.67
N ASN A 257 58.90 -7.35 -45.87
CA ASN A 257 58.46 -8.48 -46.68
C ASN A 257 58.87 -8.32 -48.15
N GLU A 258 58.73 -7.11 -48.72
CA GLU A 258 59.25 -6.81 -50.07
C GLU A 258 60.75 -7.08 -50.20
N ILE A 259 61.54 -6.71 -49.18
CA ILE A 259 62.98 -6.96 -49.16
C ILE A 259 63.26 -8.47 -49.11
N CYS A 260 62.55 -9.23 -48.28
CA CYS A 260 62.70 -10.69 -48.24
C CYS A 260 62.37 -11.35 -49.59
N ASP A 261 61.31 -10.92 -50.27
CA ASP A 261 60.93 -11.43 -51.60
C ASP A 261 62.00 -11.12 -52.65
N LEU A 262 62.58 -9.92 -52.59
CA LEU A 262 63.70 -9.53 -53.45
C LEU A 262 64.96 -10.36 -53.16
N GLU A 263 65.27 -10.63 -51.89
CA GLU A 263 66.41 -11.47 -51.50
C GLU A 263 66.24 -12.91 -52.01
N GLU A 264 65.04 -13.50 -51.88
CA GLU A 264 64.75 -14.82 -52.45
C GLU A 264 64.89 -14.82 -53.98
N SER A 265 64.39 -13.78 -54.63
CA SER A 265 64.50 -13.60 -56.09
C SER A 265 65.95 -13.48 -56.53
N ILE A 266 66.77 -12.67 -55.85
CA ILE A 266 68.21 -12.54 -56.11
C ILE A 266 68.91 -13.88 -55.87
N GLY A 267 68.59 -14.59 -54.79
CA GLY A 267 69.15 -15.91 -54.50
C GLY A 267 68.78 -16.94 -55.57
N SER A 268 67.58 -16.88 -56.14
CA SER A 268 67.19 -17.72 -57.29
C SER A 268 67.97 -17.37 -58.56
N LEU A 269 68.15 -16.08 -58.86
CA LEU A 269 68.89 -15.60 -60.02
C LEU A 269 70.38 -15.93 -59.92
N GLN A 270 70.98 -15.81 -58.74
CA GLN A 270 72.37 -16.23 -58.49
C GLN A 270 72.54 -17.73 -58.70
N ARG A 271 71.61 -18.57 -58.21
CA ARG A 271 71.64 -20.02 -58.47
C ARG A 271 71.58 -20.31 -59.98
N ASN A 272 70.68 -19.65 -60.70
CA ASN A 272 70.56 -19.78 -62.15
C ASN A 272 71.83 -19.33 -62.90
N LEU A 273 72.44 -18.22 -62.48
CA LEU A 273 73.68 -17.70 -63.06
C LEU A 273 74.85 -18.69 -62.85
N ILE A 274 75.00 -19.22 -61.63
CA ILE A 274 76.01 -20.25 -61.32
C ILE A 274 75.78 -21.50 -62.16
N GLN A 275 74.53 -21.95 -62.30
CA GLN A 275 74.17 -23.07 -63.16
C GLN A 275 74.60 -22.81 -64.62
N LYS A 276 74.23 -21.65 -65.19
CA LYS A 276 74.57 -21.30 -66.58
C LYS A 276 76.08 -21.12 -66.79
N GLN A 277 76.80 -20.55 -65.83
CA GLN A 277 78.26 -20.46 -65.87
C GLN A 277 78.92 -21.84 -65.81
N THR A 278 78.38 -22.75 -65.00
CA THR A 278 78.88 -24.13 -64.89
C THR A 278 78.61 -24.90 -66.18
N GLU A 279 77.41 -24.77 -66.76
CA GLU A 279 77.07 -25.32 -68.07
C GLU A 279 78.02 -24.77 -69.16
N SER A 280 78.26 -23.46 -69.19
CA SER A 280 79.18 -22.82 -70.15
C SER A 280 80.62 -23.33 -70.01
N LYS A 281 81.15 -23.42 -68.78
CA LYS A 281 82.49 -24.00 -68.53
C LYS A 281 82.55 -25.47 -68.92
N GLY A 282 81.48 -26.24 -68.66
CA GLY A 282 81.35 -27.63 -69.07
C GLY A 282 81.40 -27.78 -70.59
N LEU A 283 80.63 -26.95 -71.31
CA LEU A 283 80.63 -26.91 -72.77
C LEU A 283 81.97 -26.46 -73.35
N GLN A 284 82.62 -25.43 -72.78
CA GLN A 284 83.98 -25.02 -73.18
C GLN A 284 85.02 -26.13 -72.94
N GLY A 285 84.91 -26.85 -71.83
CA GLY A 285 85.75 -28.01 -71.54
C GLY A 285 85.54 -29.13 -72.55
N GLN A 286 84.29 -29.44 -72.89
CA GLN A 286 83.95 -30.40 -73.95
C GLN A 286 84.49 -29.95 -75.31
N GLN A 287 84.38 -28.66 -75.65
CA GLN A 287 84.91 -28.09 -76.88
C GLN A 287 86.45 -28.23 -76.94
N GLY A 288 87.15 -27.97 -75.83
CA GLY A 288 88.60 -28.15 -75.72
C GLY A 288 89.04 -29.62 -75.82
N ILE A 289 88.26 -30.55 -75.28
CA ILE A 289 88.52 -32.00 -75.41
C ILE A 289 88.28 -32.46 -76.86
N LEU A 290 87.21 -31.99 -77.49
CA LEU A 290 86.91 -32.26 -78.91
C LEU A 290 88.02 -31.71 -79.81
N LEU A 291 88.48 -30.48 -79.59
CA LEU A 291 89.62 -29.88 -80.30
C LEU A 291 90.92 -30.70 -80.13
N LYS A 292 91.19 -31.27 -78.95
CA LYS A 292 92.35 -32.13 -78.71
C LYS A 292 92.22 -33.54 -79.29
N LYS A 293 91.00 -34.03 -79.54
CA LYS A 293 90.73 -35.33 -80.16
C LYS A 293 90.74 -35.30 -81.70
N ILE A 294 90.84 -34.11 -82.30
CA ILE A 294 91.07 -33.97 -83.74
C ILE A 294 92.58 -34.11 -83.99
N THR A 295 93.02 -35.32 -84.32
CA THR A 295 94.43 -35.62 -84.62
C THR A 295 94.78 -35.36 -86.10
N LEU A 296 93.78 -35.12 -86.95
CA LEU A 296 93.91 -34.80 -88.37
C LEU A 296 92.93 -33.68 -88.70
N VAL A 297 93.44 -32.45 -88.73
CA VAL A 297 92.71 -31.33 -89.32
C VAL A 297 92.75 -31.55 -90.84
N PHE A 298 91.58 -31.69 -91.46
CA PHE A 298 91.49 -31.76 -92.90
C PHE A 298 91.64 -30.35 -93.46
N GLU A 299 92.75 -30.08 -94.15
CA GLU A 299 92.96 -28.84 -94.88
C GLU A 299 92.51 -29.05 -96.33
N GLY A 300 91.32 -28.56 -96.65
CA GLY A 300 90.71 -28.62 -97.98
C GLY A 300 89.32 -28.00 -97.97
N THR A 301 88.81 -27.63 -99.15
CA THR A 301 87.44 -27.11 -99.31
C THR A 301 86.40 -28.20 -99.01
N ASP A 302 85.22 -27.81 -98.51
CA ASP A 302 84.13 -28.73 -98.11
C ASP A 302 83.77 -29.78 -99.19
N ASP A 303 83.95 -29.42 -100.47
CA ASP A 303 83.74 -30.31 -101.62
C ASP A 303 84.73 -31.49 -101.68
N ASP A 304 85.98 -31.33 -101.24
CA ASP A 304 86.99 -32.39 -101.23
C ASP A 304 86.76 -33.41 -100.09
N LEU A 305 86.23 -32.93 -98.97
CA LEU A 305 85.85 -33.78 -97.83
C LEU A 305 84.62 -34.64 -98.17
N GLN A 306 83.64 -34.07 -98.87
CA GLN A 306 82.44 -34.80 -99.33
C GLN A 306 82.76 -35.89 -100.36
N ASN A 307 83.76 -35.68 -101.23
CA ASN A 307 84.19 -36.68 -102.21
C ASN A 307 84.93 -37.86 -101.57
N ARG A 308 85.73 -37.63 -100.53
CA ARG A 308 86.37 -38.71 -99.76
C ARG A 308 85.35 -39.56 -98.98
N ILE A 309 84.33 -38.92 -98.40
CA ILE A 309 83.21 -39.61 -97.72
C ILE A 309 82.38 -40.45 -98.71
N LYS A 310 82.15 -39.96 -99.94
CA LYS A 310 81.47 -40.73 -101.00
C LYS A 310 82.26 -41.97 -101.43
N SER A 311 83.59 -41.87 -101.54
CA SER A 311 84.44 -43.01 -101.90
C SER A 311 84.53 -44.08 -100.80
N PHE A 312 84.40 -43.70 -99.52
CA PHE A 312 84.37 -44.63 -98.39
C PHE A 312 83.01 -45.35 -98.25
N LYS A 313 81.91 -44.67 -98.56
CA LYS A 313 80.56 -45.29 -98.62
C LYS A 313 80.45 -46.36 -99.71
N GLN A 314 81.14 -46.22 -100.84
CA GLN A 314 81.12 -47.22 -101.91
C GLN A 314 81.91 -48.50 -101.58
N LEU A 315 82.97 -48.39 -100.76
CA LEU A 315 83.72 -49.55 -100.25
C LEU A 315 82.96 -50.28 -99.13
N GLN A 316 82.23 -49.53 -98.29
CA GLN A 316 81.38 -50.11 -97.22
C GLN A 316 80.20 -50.92 -97.79
N GLN A 317 79.66 -50.52 -98.95
CA GLN A 317 78.51 -51.18 -99.57
C GLN A 317 78.84 -52.56 -100.17
N VAL A 318 80.10 -52.77 -100.63
CA VAL A 318 80.56 -54.06 -101.16
C VAL A 318 80.84 -55.08 -100.03
N GLU A 319 81.34 -54.61 -98.89
CA GLU A 319 81.49 -55.43 -97.68
C GLU A 319 80.13 -55.76 -97.03
N GLU A 320 79.16 -54.82 -97.02
CA GLU A 320 77.79 -55.08 -96.55
C GLU A 320 77.05 -56.15 -97.36
N ASP A 321 77.27 -56.24 -98.68
CA ASP A 321 76.66 -57.28 -99.50
C ASP A 321 77.33 -58.66 -99.35
N ASN A 322 78.63 -58.72 -99.04
CA ASN A 322 79.30 -59.96 -98.63
C ASN A 322 78.84 -60.43 -97.23
N ILE A 323 78.58 -59.50 -96.31
CA ILE A 323 78.00 -59.80 -94.99
C ILE A 323 76.60 -60.38 -95.15
N LYS A 324 75.74 -59.84 -96.03
CA LYS A 324 74.40 -60.41 -96.29
C LYS A 324 74.44 -61.84 -96.82
N GLN A 325 75.43 -62.20 -97.65
CA GLN A 325 75.57 -63.57 -98.17
C GLN A 325 76.06 -64.55 -97.09
N LEU A 326 76.91 -64.09 -96.17
CA LEU A 326 77.33 -64.86 -94.99
C LEU A 326 76.21 -64.97 -93.94
N GLU A 327 75.39 -63.94 -93.76
CA GLU A 327 74.20 -63.95 -92.89
C GLU A 327 73.11 -64.91 -93.41
N GLN A 328 72.99 -65.09 -94.72
CA GLN A 328 72.04 -66.06 -95.30
C GLN A 328 72.46 -67.51 -95.02
N LYS A 329 73.76 -67.83 -95.12
CA LYS A 329 74.32 -69.14 -94.72
C LYS A 329 74.31 -69.33 -93.19
N ASN A 330 74.44 -68.26 -92.43
CA ASN A 330 74.29 -68.28 -90.97
C ASN A 330 72.83 -68.51 -90.57
N LYS A 331 71.83 -68.00 -91.32
CA LYS A 331 70.40 -68.25 -91.06
C LYS A 331 70.00 -69.72 -91.20
N GLU A 332 70.60 -70.46 -92.12
CA GLU A 332 70.35 -71.91 -92.27
C GLU A 332 70.96 -72.71 -91.11
N ILE A 333 72.15 -72.34 -90.64
CA ILE A 333 72.79 -72.92 -89.44
C ILE A 333 72.08 -72.50 -88.15
N ILE A 334 71.53 -71.28 -88.08
CA ILE A 334 70.71 -70.77 -86.96
C ILE A 334 69.35 -71.49 -86.91
N ALA A 335 68.81 -71.96 -88.03
CA ALA A 335 67.58 -72.76 -88.04
C ALA A 335 67.79 -74.14 -87.38
N GLU A 336 68.94 -74.79 -87.60
CA GLU A 336 69.33 -76.01 -86.87
C GLU A 336 69.69 -75.70 -85.40
N ASN A 337 70.36 -74.57 -85.13
CA ASN A 337 70.71 -74.14 -83.76
C ASN A 337 69.50 -73.65 -82.94
N ASN A 338 68.41 -73.21 -83.57
CA ASN A 338 67.17 -72.78 -82.91
C ASN A 338 66.42 -73.95 -82.26
N THR A 339 66.60 -75.19 -82.73
CA THR A 339 66.05 -76.37 -82.04
C THR A 339 66.73 -76.63 -80.69
N VAL A 340 68.02 -76.28 -80.57
CA VAL A 340 68.79 -76.27 -79.31
C VAL A 340 68.56 -74.96 -78.52
N GLY A 341 68.32 -73.84 -79.20
CA GLY A 341 68.01 -72.52 -78.64
C GLY A 341 66.69 -72.45 -77.85
N VAL A 342 65.68 -73.23 -78.24
CA VAL A 342 64.41 -73.36 -77.48
C VAL A 342 64.64 -74.07 -76.13
N ALA A 343 65.62 -74.98 -76.03
CA ALA A 343 66.01 -75.60 -74.76
C ALA A 343 66.86 -74.64 -73.89
N ILE A 344 67.70 -73.79 -74.51
CA ILE A 344 68.49 -72.76 -73.81
C ILE A 344 67.62 -71.58 -73.35
N GLN A 345 66.58 -71.18 -74.09
CA GLN A 345 65.64 -70.12 -73.67
C GLN A 345 64.85 -70.49 -72.40
N LYS A 346 64.49 -71.78 -72.22
CA LYS A 346 63.88 -72.25 -70.96
C LYS A 346 64.84 -72.13 -69.78
N ILE A 347 66.14 -72.38 -69.99
CA ILE A 347 67.18 -72.21 -68.96
C ILE A 347 67.47 -70.72 -68.72
N GLN A 348 67.47 -69.88 -69.76
CA GLN A 348 67.67 -68.42 -69.65
C GLN A 348 66.48 -67.71 -69.00
N MET A 349 65.24 -68.17 -69.20
CA MET A 349 64.09 -67.70 -68.42
C MET A 349 64.28 -68.01 -66.92
N LYS A 350 64.77 -69.21 -66.59
CA LYS A 350 65.07 -69.59 -65.20
C LYS A 350 66.21 -68.75 -64.60
N ILE A 351 67.24 -68.42 -65.39
CA ILE A 351 68.33 -67.52 -64.99
C ILE A 351 67.84 -66.06 -64.88
N GLY A 352 66.88 -65.65 -65.71
CA GLY A 352 66.24 -64.33 -65.64
C GLY A 352 65.38 -64.17 -64.38
N GLU A 353 64.57 -65.18 -64.04
CA GLU A 353 63.83 -65.25 -62.78
C GLU A 353 64.78 -65.15 -61.57
N LEU A 354 65.84 -65.96 -61.55
CA LEU A 354 66.82 -65.96 -60.45
C LEU A 354 67.66 -64.67 -60.38
N LYS A 355 67.94 -64.01 -61.52
CA LYS A 355 68.63 -62.70 -61.54
C LYS A 355 67.72 -61.55 -61.12
N GLU A 356 66.42 -61.60 -61.44
CA GLU A 356 65.44 -60.62 -60.97
C GLU A 356 65.19 -60.78 -59.47
N GLU A 357 65.14 -62.01 -58.94
CA GLU A 357 65.13 -62.26 -57.49
C GLU A 357 66.41 -61.76 -56.82
N GLN A 358 67.60 -61.99 -57.41
CA GLN A 358 68.87 -61.47 -56.90
C GLN A 358 68.93 -59.93 -56.93
N LYS A 359 68.37 -59.29 -57.96
CA LYS A 359 68.29 -57.84 -58.11
C LYS A 359 67.27 -57.24 -57.13
N GLN A 360 66.12 -57.87 -56.92
CA GLN A 360 65.15 -57.48 -55.90
C GLN A 360 65.72 -57.64 -54.49
N HIS A 361 66.52 -58.68 -54.23
CA HIS A 361 67.18 -58.86 -52.94
C HIS A 361 68.28 -57.80 -52.69
N ARG A 362 69.03 -57.39 -53.73
CA ARG A 362 69.99 -56.27 -53.66
C ARG A 362 69.32 -54.92 -53.51
N ASN A 363 68.21 -54.67 -54.21
CA ASN A 363 67.42 -53.45 -54.05
C ASN A 363 66.83 -53.35 -52.64
N LYS A 364 66.30 -54.45 -52.07
CA LYS A 364 65.87 -54.50 -50.67
C LYS A 364 67.01 -54.25 -49.69
N GLN A 365 68.22 -54.78 -49.95
CA GLN A 365 69.40 -54.48 -49.12
C GLN A 365 69.84 -53.00 -49.23
N GLN A 366 69.69 -52.36 -50.39
CA GLN A 366 69.94 -50.92 -50.55
C GLN A 366 68.85 -50.05 -49.91
N GLU A 367 67.57 -50.43 -50.03
CA GLU A 367 66.46 -49.73 -49.34
C GLU A 367 66.61 -49.80 -47.83
N VAL A 368 67.01 -50.95 -47.27
CA VAL A 368 67.31 -51.10 -45.84
C VAL A 368 68.49 -50.21 -45.41
N LYS A 369 69.56 -50.13 -46.21
CA LYS A 369 70.68 -49.20 -45.94
C LYS A 369 70.24 -47.73 -45.94
N VAL A 370 69.41 -47.32 -46.89
CA VAL A 370 68.89 -45.95 -46.99
C VAL A 370 67.89 -45.63 -45.86
N LEU A 371 67.07 -46.60 -45.44
CA LEU A 371 66.15 -46.42 -44.32
C LEU A 371 66.90 -46.25 -42.99
N VAL A 372 67.95 -47.05 -42.78
CA VAL A 372 68.81 -46.98 -41.60
C VAL A 372 69.61 -45.67 -41.56
N GLU A 373 70.11 -45.16 -42.70
CA GLU A 373 70.72 -43.82 -42.76
C GLU A 373 69.72 -42.68 -42.49
N LYS A 374 68.49 -42.78 -43.00
CA LYS A 374 67.43 -41.79 -42.72
C LYS A 374 67.01 -41.80 -41.24
N LEU A 375 66.97 -42.97 -40.60
CA LEU A 375 66.69 -43.12 -39.17
C LEU A 375 67.84 -42.59 -38.31
N ARG A 376 69.09 -42.84 -38.70
CA ARG A 376 70.29 -42.31 -38.06
C ARG A 376 70.31 -40.78 -37.99
N ASN A 377 69.89 -40.12 -39.07
CA ASN A 377 69.80 -38.65 -39.14
C ASN A 377 68.63 -38.06 -38.34
N LYS A 378 67.58 -38.82 -38.05
CA LYS A 378 66.44 -38.36 -37.22
C LYS A 378 66.65 -38.58 -35.72
N LEU A 379 67.54 -39.49 -35.32
CA LEU A 379 67.79 -39.88 -33.92
C LEU A 379 69.18 -39.44 -33.40
N ASP A 380 69.94 -38.69 -34.19
CA ASP A 380 71.23 -38.06 -33.83
C ASP A 380 72.31 -39.00 -33.25
N ILE A 381 72.44 -40.21 -33.85
CA ILE A 381 73.40 -41.23 -33.40
C ILE A 381 74.72 -41.10 -34.16
N ASN A 382 75.75 -40.61 -33.48
CA ASN A 382 77.02 -40.22 -34.08
C ASN A 382 78.18 -41.18 -33.72
N ARG A 383 78.16 -42.41 -34.25
CA ARG A 383 79.36 -43.27 -34.38
C ARG A 383 79.33 -44.07 -35.67
N ASN A 384 80.52 -44.29 -36.24
CA ASN A 384 80.73 -45.04 -37.49
C ASN A 384 80.95 -46.51 -37.13
N ILE A 385 79.94 -47.36 -37.37
CA ILE A 385 80.00 -48.80 -37.10
C ILE A 385 79.96 -49.54 -38.44
N ASP A 386 80.80 -50.57 -38.57
CA ASP A 386 80.97 -51.39 -39.77
C ASP A 386 79.86 -52.45 -39.88
N TRP A 387 79.45 -52.75 -41.12
CA TRP A 387 78.13 -53.29 -41.48
C TRP A 387 78.02 -54.83 -41.48
N GLU A 388 78.51 -55.52 -40.45
CA GLU A 388 78.46 -57.00 -40.42
C GLU A 388 77.64 -57.65 -39.29
N SER A 389 77.15 -56.93 -38.27
CA SER A 389 76.28 -57.53 -37.23
C SER A 389 74.97 -56.76 -37.06
N THR A 390 73.84 -57.43 -37.34
CA THR A 390 72.49 -56.86 -37.29
C THR A 390 71.86 -56.83 -35.89
N GLU A 391 72.44 -57.51 -34.90
CA GLU A 391 71.90 -57.59 -33.53
C GLU A 391 72.25 -56.34 -32.70
N GLU A 392 73.46 -55.77 -32.83
CA GLU A 392 73.88 -54.59 -32.04
C GLU A 392 73.12 -53.30 -32.41
N ILE A 393 72.66 -53.20 -33.66
CA ILE A 393 71.86 -52.05 -34.15
C ILE A 393 70.42 -52.11 -33.63
N ALA A 394 69.90 -53.32 -33.40
CA ALA A 394 68.54 -53.52 -32.88
C ALA A 394 68.44 -53.09 -31.42
N ASP A 395 69.44 -53.43 -30.59
CA ASP A 395 69.49 -53.06 -29.17
C ASP A 395 69.58 -51.53 -28.96
N GLU A 396 70.30 -50.83 -29.84
CA GLU A 396 70.46 -49.37 -29.76
C GLU A 396 69.20 -48.61 -30.23
N LEU A 397 68.49 -49.16 -31.23
CA LEU A 397 67.15 -48.70 -31.65
C LEU A 397 66.11 -48.93 -30.55
N GLU A 398 66.16 -50.07 -29.86
CA GLU A 398 65.26 -50.39 -28.75
C GLU A 398 65.48 -49.45 -27.55
N SER A 399 66.72 -49.09 -27.25
CA SER A 399 67.08 -48.08 -26.24
C SER A 399 66.60 -46.66 -26.60
N ALA A 400 66.68 -46.27 -27.87
CA ALA A 400 66.20 -44.97 -28.34
C ALA A 400 64.66 -44.88 -28.32
N ILE A 401 63.97 -45.96 -28.68
CA ILE A 401 62.51 -46.07 -28.60
C ILE A 401 62.04 -46.04 -27.13
N GLN A 402 62.73 -46.73 -26.22
CA GLN A 402 62.41 -46.68 -24.79
C GLN A 402 62.55 -45.27 -24.19
N LYS A 403 63.51 -44.46 -24.64
CA LYS A 403 63.64 -43.06 -24.22
C LYS A 403 62.48 -42.19 -24.72
N LEU A 404 62.07 -42.37 -25.98
CA LEU A 404 60.91 -41.68 -26.56
C LEU A 404 59.60 -42.09 -25.87
N ASP A 405 59.45 -43.35 -25.48
CA ASP A 405 58.29 -43.82 -24.71
C ASP A 405 58.23 -43.20 -23.30
N VAL A 406 59.37 -43.00 -22.64
CA VAL A 406 59.43 -42.32 -21.34
C VAL A 406 59.08 -40.84 -21.48
N GLU A 407 59.54 -40.16 -22.53
CA GLU A 407 59.17 -38.77 -22.82
C GLU A 407 57.68 -38.64 -23.17
N TYR A 408 57.13 -39.57 -23.97
CA TYR A 408 55.71 -39.62 -24.30
C TYR A 408 54.85 -39.86 -23.05
N ALA A 409 55.24 -40.80 -22.18
CA ALA A 409 54.54 -41.06 -20.92
C ALA A 409 54.63 -39.90 -19.91
N LYS A 410 55.64 -39.04 -20.02
CA LYS A 410 55.74 -37.79 -19.26
C LYS A 410 54.79 -36.73 -19.83
N LEU A 411 54.77 -36.56 -21.15
CA LEU A 411 53.87 -35.62 -21.83
C LEU A 411 52.39 -35.95 -21.61
N VAL A 412 52.04 -37.24 -21.62
CA VAL A 412 50.66 -37.70 -21.32
C VAL A 412 50.27 -37.31 -19.89
N ARG A 413 51.14 -37.54 -18.90
CA ARG A 413 50.88 -37.14 -17.50
C ARG A 413 50.74 -35.64 -17.34
N ASP A 414 51.62 -34.86 -17.96
CA ASP A 414 51.56 -33.40 -17.89
C ASP A 414 50.24 -32.88 -18.51
N LYS A 415 49.75 -33.50 -19.60
CA LYS A 415 48.48 -33.16 -20.23
C LYS A 415 47.25 -33.62 -19.44
N GLU A 416 47.31 -34.78 -18.79
CA GLU A 416 46.25 -35.25 -17.87
C GLU A 416 46.13 -34.36 -16.62
N GLU A 417 47.25 -33.84 -16.09
CA GLU A 417 47.23 -32.85 -15.01
C GLU A 417 46.64 -31.52 -15.47
N GLU A 418 47.00 -31.04 -16.66
CA GLU A 418 46.46 -29.81 -17.25
C GLU A 418 44.95 -29.93 -17.52
N GLU A 419 44.47 -31.10 -17.98
CA GLU A 419 43.04 -31.39 -18.15
C GLU A 419 42.29 -31.40 -16.81
N LYS A 420 42.85 -32.01 -15.77
CA LYS A 420 42.29 -31.97 -14.41
C LYS A 420 42.18 -30.55 -13.87
N GLU A 421 43.21 -29.73 -14.07
CA GLU A 421 43.23 -28.34 -13.62
C GLU A 421 42.15 -27.52 -14.33
N LEU A 422 42.00 -27.69 -15.64
CA LEU A 422 40.93 -27.06 -16.43
C LEU A 422 39.54 -27.54 -16.00
N GLN A 423 39.37 -28.83 -15.70
CA GLN A 423 38.10 -29.39 -15.22
C GLN A 423 37.72 -28.82 -13.85
N ASN A 424 38.68 -28.67 -12.92
CA ASN A 424 38.48 -27.99 -11.64
C ASN A 424 38.07 -26.52 -11.80
N GLN A 425 38.66 -25.81 -12.78
CA GLN A 425 38.28 -24.43 -13.11
C GLN A 425 36.84 -24.36 -13.67
N ILE A 426 36.42 -25.33 -14.48
CA ILE A 426 35.04 -25.43 -14.99
C ILE A 426 34.06 -25.68 -13.84
N ASP A 427 34.37 -26.59 -12.93
CA ASP A 427 33.48 -26.93 -11.81
C ASP A 427 33.34 -25.78 -10.81
N THR A 428 34.43 -25.08 -10.49
CA THR A 428 34.37 -23.85 -9.68
C THR A 428 33.61 -22.72 -10.38
N ALA A 429 33.71 -22.58 -11.70
CA ALA A 429 32.91 -21.63 -12.47
C ALA A 429 31.41 -21.99 -12.45
N ARG A 430 31.06 -23.29 -12.52
CA ARG A 430 29.68 -23.78 -12.41
C ARG A 430 29.08 -23.51 -11.04
N GLU A 431 29.81 -23.75 -9.95
CA GLU A 431 29.35 -23.44 -8.59
C GLU A 431 29.10 -21.92 -8.41
N LYS A 432 30.01 -21.08 -8.92
CA LYS A 432 29.82 -19.62 -8.93
C LYS A 432 28.61 -19.21 -9.76
N PHE A 433 28.37 -19.83 -10.91
CA PHE A 433 27.20 -19.55 -11.74
C PHE A 433 25.89 -19.90 -11.04
N VAL A 434 25.81 -21.08 -10.40
CA VAL A 434 24.63 -21.52 -9.66
C VAL A 434 24.35 -20.60 -8.47
N SER A 435 25.36 -20.23 -7.70
CA SER A 435 25.20 -19.31 -6.55
C SER A 435 24.74 -17.91 -6.99
N VAL A 436 25.31 -17.36 -8.06
CA VAL A 436 24.89 -16.06 -8.62
C VAL A 436 23.44 -16.14 -9.14
N ARG A 437 23.04 -17.23 -9.79
CA ARG A 437 21.68 -17.44 -10.26
C ARG A 437 20.67 -17.50 -9.10
N GLN A 438 21.03 -18.16 -8.00
CA GLN A 438 20.20 -18.21 -6.79
C GLN A 438 20.07 -16.82 -6.14
N ILE A 439 21.15 -16.04 -6.11
CA ILE A 439 21.12 -14.65 -5.62
C ILE A 439 20.20 -13.79 -6.49
N ILE A 440 20.30 -13.88 -7.82
CA ILE A 440 19.43 -13.14 -8.74
C ILE A 440 17.96 -13.45 -8.49
N GLU A 441 17.61 -14.73 -8.32
CA GLU A 441 16.22 -15.13 -8.08
C GLU A 441 15.70 -14.60 -6.73
N SER A 442 16.54 -14.63 -5.69
CA SER A 442 16.21 -14.02 -4.39
C SER A 442 15.98 -12.50 -4.49
N LYS A 443 16.81 -11.80 -5.28
CA LYS A 443 16.70 -10.35 -5.50
C LYS A 443 15.47 -10.00 -6.32
N LYS A 444 15.10 -10.80 -7.33
CA LYS A 444 13.83 -10.66 -8.06
C LYS A 444 12.63 -10.83 -7.15
N GLY A 445 12.68 -11.76 -6.19
CA GLY A 445 11.65 -11.91 -5.15
C GLY A 445 11.49 -10.64 -4.31
N LEU A 446 12.60 -10.11 -3.80
CA LEU A 446 12.61 -8.86 -3.02
C LEU A 446 12.09 -7.66 -3.83
N VAL A 447 12.46 -7.53 -5.10
CA VAL A 447 11.95 -6.45 -5.98
C VAL A 447 10.44 -6.55 -6.14
N ARG A 448 9.89 -7.76 -6.28
CA ARG A 448 8.42 -7.97 -6.32
C ARG A 448 7.75 -7.55 -5.01
N GLU A 449 8.33 -7.89 -3.87
CA GLU A 449 7.81 -7.51 -2.55
C GLU A 449 7.83 -5.99 -2.34
N TYR A 450 8.95 -5.33 -2.63
CA TYR A 450 9.06 -3.87 -2.54
C TYR A 450 8.17 -3.15 -3.56
N GLY A 451 7.99 -3.72 -4.76
CA GLY A 451 7.03 -3.21 -5.74
C GLY A 451 5.57 -3.34 -5.30
N GLY A 452 5.23 -4.34 -4.49
CA GLY A 452 3.94 -4.46 -3.81
C GLY A 452 3.76 -3.36 -2.77
N LYS A 453 4.71 -3.23 -1.84
CA LYS A 453 4.68 -2.18 -0.79
C LYS A 453 4.62 -0.77 -1.35
N ALA A 454 5.32 -0.50 -2.46
CA ALA A 454 5.27 0.79 -3.13
C ALA A 454 3.89 1.10 -3.75
N ARG A 455 3.17 0.08 -4.23
CA ARG A 455 1.77 0.23 -4.68
C ARG A 455 0.85 0.50 -3.50
N ASP A 456 0.95 -0.25 -2.42
CA ASP A 456 0.13 -0.02 -1.23
C ASP A 456 0.31 1.41 -0.67
N ILE A 457 1.56 1.90 -0.62
CA ILE A 457 1.87 3.27 -0.21
C ILE A 457 1.29 4.30 -1.18
N ARG A 458 1.28 4.01 -2.49
CA ARG A 458 0.69 4.90 -3.50
C ARG A 458 -0.83 4.96 -3.37
N ASP A 459 -1.49 3.82 -3.16
CA ASP A 459 -2.93 3.75 -2.95
C ASP A 459 -3.34 4.49 -1.66
N GLN A 460 -2.53 4.40 -0.60
CA GLN A 460 -2.71 5.19 0.62
C GLN A 460 -2.52 6.71 0.39
N LEU A 461 -1.57 7.09 -0.46
CA LEU A 461 -1.33 8.49 -0.85
C LEU A 461 -2.50 9.06 -1.67
N ASP A 462 -3.06 8.27 -2.58
CA ASP A 462 -4.22 8.67 -3.38
C ASP A 462 -5.47 8.82 -2.48
N GLN A 463 -5.66 7.94 -1.49
CA GLN A 463 -6.69 8.10 -0.46
C GLN A 463 -6.48 9.37 0.39
N LEU A 464 -5.23 9.71 0.73
CA LEU A 464 -4.93 10.97 1.43
C LEU A 464 -5.21 12.20 0.55
N GLY A 465 -4.91 12.16 -0.75
CA GLY A 465 -5.26 13.21 -1.69
C GLY A 465 -6.78 13.46 -1.76
N SER A 466 -7.58 12.39 -1.71
CA SER A 466 -9.04 12.50 -1.63
C SER A 466 -9.51 13.16 -0.32
N SER A 467 -8.82 12.89 0.80
CA SER A 467 -9.10 13.52 2.09
C SER A 467 -8.72 15.00 2.12
N ASP A 468 -7.64 15.39 1.43
CA ASP A 468 -7.19 16.78 1.30
C ASP A 468 -8.20 17.62 0.49
N SER A 469 -8.76 17.03 -0.57
CA SER A 469 -9.86 17.66 -1.32
C SER A 469 -11.12 17.86 -0.46
N GLN A 470 -11.44 16.92 0.43
CA GLN A 470 -12.55 17.06 1.38
C GLN A 470 -12.28 18.14 2.42
N LEU A 471 -11.05 18.25 2.92
CA LEU A 471 -10.65 19.33 3.83
C LEU A 471 -10.76 20.70 3.17
N LYS A 472 -10.43 20.82 1.89
CA LYS A 472 -10.59 22.06 1.12
C LYS A 472 -12.07 22.47 1.00
N ILE A 473 -12.96 21.51 0.71
CA ILE A 473 -14.42 21.75 0.66
C ILE A 473 -14.96 22.20 2.03
N VAL A 474 -14.46 21.62 3.12
CA VAL A 474 -14.85 22.02 4.48
C VAL A 474 -14.29 23.41 4.81
N GLY A 475 -13.06 23.73 4.41
CA GLY A 475 -12.47 25.06 4.53
C GLY A 475 -13.29 26.14 3.83
N ASP A 476 -13.67 25.90 2.56
CA ASP A 476 -14.51 26.82 1.78
C ASP A 476 -15.89 27.03 2.42
N LYS A 477 -16.46 25.97 3.05
CA LYS A 477 -17.72 26.08 3.79
C LYS A 477 -17.56 26.90 5.06
N ILE A 478 -16.45 26.76 5.78
CA ILE A 478 -16.17 27.55 6.98
C ILE A 478 -16.00 29.02 6.62
N GLU A 479 -15.29 29.33 5.53
CA GLU A 479 -15.11 30.72 5.08
C GLU A 479 -16.43 31.35 4.63
N LYS A 480 -17.29 30.59 3.92
CA LYS A 480 -18.66 31.01 3.60
C LYS A 480 -19.50 31.23 4.86
N LEU A 481 -19.40 30.36 5.86
CA LEU A 481 -20.11 30.52 7.12
C LEU A 481 -19.62 31.76 7.88
N GLN A 482 -18.31 32.00 7.94
CA GLN A 482 -17.74 33.20 8.58
C GLN A 482 -18.14 34.49 7.87
N THR A 483 -18.18 34.50 6.54
CA THR A 483 -18.69 35.65 5.77
C THR A 483 -20.18 35.87 5.98
N THR A 484 -21.01 34.82 6.07
CA THR A 484 -22.42 34.97 6.45
C THR A 484 -22.63 35.41 7.90
N LEU A 485 -21.78 34.98 8.82
CA LEU A 485 -21.88 35.33 10.24
C LEU A 485 -21.45 36.79 10.45
N SER A 486 -20.41 37.24 9.76
CA SER A 486 -19.99 38.65 9.75
C SER A 486 -21.02 39.56 9.08
N SER A 487 -21.64 39.14 7.97
CA SER A 487 -22.73 39.91 7.36
C SER A 487 -23.96 39.98 8.27
N LEU A 488 -24.37 38.88 8.90
CA LEU A 488 -25.45 38.88 9.89
C LEU A 488 -25.14 39.82 11.07
N LYS A 489 -23.92 39.74 11.61
CA LYS A 489 -23.48 40.58 12.73
C LYS A 489 -23.42 42.06 12.36
N SER A 490 -23.13 42.39 11.11
CA SER A 490 -23.19 43.77 10.60
C SER A 490 -24.61 44.26 10.35
N SER A 491 -25.54 43.36 9.97
CA SER A 491 -26.95 43.68 9.74
C SER A 491 -27.79 43.76 11.02
N PHE A 492 -27.32 43.14 12.10
CA PHE A 492 -28.01 43.10 13.39
C PHE A 492 -27.50 44.23 14.30
N SER A 493 -28.20 45.36 14.27
CA SER A 493 -28.00 46.47 15.19
C SER A 493 -28.90 46.28 16.41
N GLU A 494 -28.32 45.79 17.50
CA GLU A 494 -28.99 45.62 18.80
C GLU A 494 -29.61 46.94 19.30
N ARG A 495 -29.00 48.07 18.94
CA ARG A 495 -29.48 49.41 19.26
C ARG A 495 -30.80 49.73 18.55
N ASP A 496 -30.94 49.39 17.28
CA ASP A 496 -32.16 49.67 16.51
C ASP A 496 -33.34 48.83 16.99
N LYS A 497 -33.08 47.56 17.34
CA LYS A 497 -34.10 46.68 17.91
C LYS A 497 -34.51 47.09 19.33
N ASN A 498 -33.59 47.57 20.15
CA ASN A 498 -33.94 48.12 21.46
C ASN A 498 -34.80 49.39 21.35
N ILE A 499 -34.54 50.27 20.37
CA ILE A 499 -35.40 51.43 20.09
C ILE A 499 -36.82 50.99 19.66
N GLU A 500 -36.92 49.93 18.86
CA GLU A 500 -38.21 49.36 18.44
C GLU A 500 -38.98 48.76 19.63
N ILE A 501 -38.28 48.06 20.53
CA ILE A 501 -38.86 47.51 21.77
C ILE A 501 -39.37 48.65 22.68
N ASP A 502 -38.60 49.72 22.86
CA ASP A 502 -39.02 50.83 23.72
C ASP A 502 -40.24 51.59 23.15
N LYS A 503 -40.33 51.71 21.82
CA LYS A 503 -41.55 52.25 21.17
C LYS A 503 -42.76 51.36 21.42
N LEU A 504 -42.61 50.04 21.32
CA LEU A 504 -43.70 49.10 21.57
C LEU A 504 -44.14 49.10 23.04
N LYS A 505 -43.19 49.21 23.98
CA LYS A 505 -43.51 49.38 25.42
C LYS A 505 -44.32 50.65 25.67
N GLY A 506 -43.90 51.78 25.11
CA GLY A 506 -44.66 53.03 25.24
C GLY A 506 -46.08 52.95 24.66
N ALA A 507 -46.26 52.20 23.56
CA ALA A 507 -47.58 51.95 22.98
C ALA A 507 -48.46 51.06 23.87
N ILE A 508 -47.88 50.08 24.57
CA ILE A 508 -48.57 49.23 25.55
C ILE A 508 -49.04 50.07 26.74
N ASP A 509 -48.16 50.88 27.34
CA ASP A 509 -48.51 51.74 28.49
C ASP A 509 -49.66 52.70 28.15
N ALA A 510 -49.67 53.27 26.95
CA ALA A 510 -50.75 54.15 26.48
C ALA A 510 -52.09 53.40 26.34
N LYS A 511 -52.06 52.13 25.91
CA LYS A 511 -53.26 51.29 25.81
C LYS A 511 -53.78 50.86 27.18
N GLU A 512 -52.89 50.56 28.12
CA GLU A 512 -53.26 50.25 29.52
C GLU A 512 -53.94 51.44 30.20
N GLN A 513 -53.41 52.66 30.04
CA GLN A 513 -54.05 53.86 30.57
C GLN A 513 -55.42 54.12 29.94
N SER A 514 -55.59 53.82 28.65
CA SER A 514 -56.89 53.93 27.99
C SER A 514 -57.88 52.88 28.52
N LEU A 515 -57.41 51.68 28.83
CA LEU A 515 -58.24 50.60 29.38
C LEU A 515 -58.70 50.94 30.80
N GLU A 516 -57.82 51.47 31.65
CA GLU A 516 -58.22 51.96 32.98
C GLU A 516 -59.29 53.06 32.93
N LYS A 517 -59.19 54.00 31.98
CA LYS A 517 -60.22 55.03 31.79
C LYS A 517 -61.55 54.42 31.41
N LEU A 518 -61.56 53.49 30.46
CA LEU A 518 -62.77 52.79 30.02
C LEU A 518 -63.40 51.98 31.16
N GLU A 519 -62.59 51.34 32.00
CA GLU A 519 -63.09 50.61 33.18
C GLU A 519 -63.71 51.54 34.23
N ARG A 520 -63.17 52.74 34.42
CA ARG A 520 -63.79 53.75 35.30
C ARG A 520 -65.11 54.23 34.75
N GLU A 521 -65.17 54.54 33.45
CA GLU A 521 -66.41 54.94 32.77
C GLU A 521 -67.46 53.82 32.85
N HIS A 522 -67.07 52.56 32.62
CA HIS A 522 -67.96 51.42 32.74
C HIS A 522 -68.53 51.26 34.15
N ARG A 523 -67.71 51.47 35.20
CA ARG A 523 -68.17 51.45 36.60
C ARG A 523 -69.19 52.54 36.89
N ILE A 524 -68.96 53.76 36.38
CA ILE A 524 -69.91 54.88 36.54
C ILE A 524 -71.23 54.55 35.81
N LEU A 525 -71.16 54.03 34.59
CA LEU A 525 -72.35 53.62 33.83
C LEU A 525 -73.14 52.52 34.55
N GLN A 526 -72.49 51.53 35.15
CA GLN A 526 -73.16 50.51 35.94
C GLN A 526 -73.87 51.09 37.17
N GLN A 527 -73.24 52.05 37.86
CA GLN A 527 -73.87 52.74 38.99
C GLN A 527 -75.09 53.54 38.55
N ASN A 528 -74.99 54.29 37.44
CA ASN A 528 -76.10 55.05 36.89
C ASN A 528 -77.26 54.14 36.48
N TYR A 529 -76.98 53.02 35.81
CA TYR A 529 -77.98 52.03 35.44
C TYR A 529 -78.71 51.46 36.67
N HIS A 530 -77.98 51.20 37.76
CA HIS A 530 -78.60 50.74 39.01
C HIS A 530 -79.49 51.82 39.65
N HIS A 531 -79.07 53.09 39.60
CA HIS A 531 -79.90 54.21 40.05
C HIS A 531 -81.15 54.41 39.20
N GLU A 532 -81.06 54.29 37.88
CA GLU A 532 -82.23 54.34 36.98
C GLU A 532 -83.22 53.23 37.28
N GLN A 533 -82.77 51.98 37.47
CA GLN A 533 -83.66 50.89 37.86
C GLN A 533 -84.37 51.14 39.21
N ASN A 534 -83.67 51.73 40.18
CA ASN A 534 -84.28 52.08 41.46
C ASN A 534 -85.29 53.23 41.29
N LEU A 535 -84.99 54.23 40.45
CA LEU A 535 -85.90 55.32 40.14
C LEU A 535 -87.18 54.81 39.44
N GLU A 536 -87.06 53.90 38.47
CA GLU A 536 -88.21 53.27 37.81
C GLU A 536 -89.09 52.52 38.81
N ARG A 537 -88.49 51.81 39.78
CA ARG A 537 -89.23 51.13 40.86
C ARG A 537 -90.01 52.11 41.74
N GLU A 538 -89.38 53.21 42.15
CA GLU A 538 -90.04 54.24 42.95
C GLU A 538 -91.16 54.95 42.17
N ILE A 539 -90.96 55.25 40.88
CA ILE A 539 -92.00 55.81 40.01
C ILE A 539 -93.19 54.87 39.92
N ALA A 540 -92.96 53.56 39.74
CA ALA A 540 -94.03 52.57 39.72
C ALA A 540 -94.79 52.51 41.06
N ALA A 541 -94.07 52.58 42.19
CA ALA A 541 -94.67 52.59 43.52
C ALA A 541 -95.51 53.86 43.77
N VAL A 542 -95.04 55.04 43.31
CA VAL A 542 -95.81 56.29 43.38
C VAL A 542 -97.07 56.19 42.53
N ALA A 543 -96.98 55.68 41.30
CA ALA A 543 -98.14 55.50 40.42
C ALA A 543 -99.19 54.54 41.05
N GLU A 544 -98.75 53.46 41.69
CA GLU A 544 -99.63 52.54 42.41
C GLU A 544 -100.32 53.22 43.60
N LYS A 545 -99.57 54.01 44.38
CA LYS A 545 -100.13 54.81 45.49
C LYS A 545 -101.11 55.88 45.02
N GLU A 546 -100.84 56.53 43.89
CA GLU A 546 -101.79 57.48 43.27
C GLU A 546 -103.07 56.78 42.81
N MET A 547 -102.98 55.57 42.26
CA MET A 547 -104.16 54.77 41.93
C MET A 547 -104.96 54.38 43.18
N GLU A 548 -104.30 54.00 44.27
CA GLU A 548 -104.96 53.74 45.57
C GLU A 548 -105.66 55.01 46.10
N ILE A 549 -104.98 56.15 46.07
CA ILE A 549 -105.57 57.44 46.47
C ILE A 549 -106.79 57.77 45.61
N ASN A 550 -106.71 57.59 44.29
CA ASN A 550 -107.82 57.83 43.39
C ASN A 550 -108.99 56.85 43.63
N LYS A 551 -108.72 55.58 43.95
CA LYS A 551 -109.75 54.62 44.39
C LYS A 551 -110.42 55.04 45.69
N ILE A 552 -109.66 55.57 46.66
CA ILE A 552 -110.22 56.08 47.93
C ILE A 552 -111.05 57.34 47.67
N LYS A 553 -110.56 58.27 46.84
CA LYS A 553 -111.28 59.47 46.42
C LYS A 553 -112.60 59.13 45.74
N SER A 554 -112.61 58.16 44.82
CA SER A 554 -113.84 57.74 44.14
C SER A 554 -114.82 57.01 45.07
N LYS A 555 -114.32 56.11 45.94
CA LYS A 555 -115.15 55.38 46.91
C LYS A 555 -115.84 56.29 47.93
N HIS A 556 -115.18 57.35 48.37
CA HIS A 556 -115.70 58.31 49.34
C HIS A 556 -116.17 59.63 48.70
N ALA A 557 -116.35 59.67 47.37
CA ALA A 557 -116.73 60.89 46.65
C ALA A 557 -118.04 61.52 47.16
N SER A 558 -119.03 60.70 47.52
CA SER A 558 -120.29 61.17 48.13
C SER A 558 -120.07 61.79 49.51
N ASN A 559 -119.21 61.20 50.34
CA ASN A 559 -118.87 61.73 51.66
C ASN A 559 -118.06 63.03 51.55
N PHE A 560 -117.14 63.10 50.57
CA PHE A 560 -116.38 64.31 50.31
C PHE A 560 -117.24 65.44 49.75
N LYS A 561 -118.22 65.14 48.89
CA LYS A 561 -119.23 66.12 48.47
C LYS A 561 -120.09 66.62 49.63
N LEU A 562 -120.38 65.78 50.61
CA LEU A 562 -121.16 66.19 51.78
C LEU A 562 -120.36 67.10 52.74
N LEU A 563 -119.04 66.90 52.81
CA LEU A 563 -118.13 67.64 53.68
C LEU A 563 -117.59 68.93 53.05
N PHE A 564 -117.31 68.94 51.75
CA PHE A 564 -116.61 70.03 51.05
C PHE A 564 -117.44 70.66 49.92
N ASP A 565 -118.72 70.32 49.78
CA ASP A 565 -119.57 70.69 48.65
C ASP A 565 -118.89 70.37 47.30
N ASP A 566 -118.92 71.29 46.33
CA ASP A 566 -118.30 71.10 45.00
C ASP A 566 -116.78 71.37 44.97
N ASP A 567 -116.15 71.78 46.08
CA ASP A 567 -114.74 72.22 46.12
C ASP A 567 -113.83 71.26 46.90
N THR A 568 -113.69 70.03 46.38
CA THR A 568 -112.90 68.97 47.04
C THR A 568 -111.39 69.24 46.95
N PRO A 569 -110.64 69.32 48.08
CA PRO A 569 -109.21 69.67 48.04
C PRO A 569 -108.33 68.62 47.33
N GLY A 570 -107.39 69.07 46.50
CA GLY A 570 -106.47 68.18 45.76
C GLY A 570 -105.47 67.43 46.65
N SER A 571 -105.05 68.02 47.77
CA SER A 571 -104.06 67.50 48.73
C SER A 571 -104.33 68.03 50.15
N ASN A 572 -103.65 67.46 51.16
CA ASN A 572 -103.72 67.91 52.57
C ASN A 572 -105.13 67.95 53.20
N PHE A 573 -105.94 66.93 52.93
CA PHE A 573 -107.30 66.76 53.48
C PHE A 573 -107.38 66.99 54.99
N LYS A 574 -106.38 66.55 55.78
CA LYS A 574 -106.34 66.74 57.23
C LYS A 574 -106.52 68.20 57.65
N ARG A 575 -105.88 69.14 56.96
CA ARG A 575 -105.93 70.57 57.28
C ARG A 575 -107.30 71.18 56.93
N TYR A 576 -107.90 70.73 55.83
CA TYR A 576 -109.23 71.17 55.42
C TYR A 576 -110.32 70.62 56.32
N VAL A 577 -110.24 69.34 56.73
CA VAL A 577 -111.14 68.76 57.74
C VAL A 577 -111.03 69.51 59.06
N GLN A 578 -109.81 69.80 59.54
CA GLN A 578 -109.59 70.58 60.76
C GLN A 578 -110.16 71.99 60.67
N ARG A 579 -110.12 72.63 59.49
CA ARG A 579 -110.70 73.96 59.30
C ARG A 579 -112.23 73.92 59.41
N ILE A 580 -112.89 72.94 58.77
CA ILE A 580 -114.34 72.74 58.89
C ILE A 580 -114.73 72.42 60.33
N GLN A 581 -113.96 71.55 61.01
CA GLN A 581 -114.17 71.26 62.43
C GLN A 581 -114.10 72.53 63.28
N ASN A 582 -113.07 73.35 63.09
CA ASN A 582 -112.92 74.61 63.83
C ASN A 582 -114.03 75.63 63.49
N GLU A 583 -114.53 75.66 62.25
CA GLU A 583 -115.62 76.55 61.82
C GLU A 583 -116.99 76.10 62.36
N GLU A 584 -117.24 74.79 62.49
CA GLU A 584 -118.44 74.24 63.13
C GLU A 584 -118.37 74.32 64.67
N GLU A 585 -117.18 74.16 65.28
CA GLU A 585 -116.98 74.40 66.73
C GLU A 585 -117.12 75.88 67.12
N ALA A 586 -117.06 76.81 66.15
CA ALA A 586 -117.24 78.25 66.35
C ALA A 586 -118.69 78.74 66.11
N LYS A 587 -119.60 77.85 65.68
CA LYS A 587 -121.06 78.09 65.63
C LYS A 587 -121.74 77.52 66.87
#